data_AF-A0AAV0ZLU6-F1
#
_entry.id   AF-A0AAV0ZLU6-F1
#
_cell.length_a   1.000
_cell.length_b   1.000
_cell.length_c   1.000
_cell.angle_alpha   90.00
_cell.angle_beta   90.00
_cell.angle_gamma   90.00
#
_symmetry.space_group_name_H-M   'P 1'
#
loop_
_entity.id
_entity.type
_entity.pdbx_description
1 polymer ?
#
loop_
_entity_poly.entity_id
_entity_poly.type
_entity_poly.pdbx_seq_one_letter_code
_entity_poly.pdbx_strand_id
1 'polypeptide(L)'
;MAEEEENELSSEPEFPKSRVKKIMTLDKDVKRVSSEALFLVSRSTELFLQLLAEKSAEAAIEKKRKTVKLEHIRIAVKRNQHGKSVPVGTRRIDHIFRKSEAQDDAEAPEPMEES
;
A
#
# COMPACT_ATOMS: atom_id res chain seq x y z
N MET A 1 12.01 26.43 -15.25
CA MET A 1 12.32 25.73 -13.98
C MET A 1 11.12 25.01 -13.37
N ALA A 2 9.92 25.01 -13.99
CA ALA A 2 8.75 24.25 -13.52
C ALA A 2 8.45 23.01 -14.39
N GLU A 3 9.29 22.71 -15.38
CA GLU A 3 9.04 21.69 -16.40
C GLU A 3 9.87 20.41 -16.17
N GLU A 4 10.78 20.42 -15.19
CA GLU A 4 11.63 19.25 -14.86
C GLU A 4 10.96 18.29 -13.87
N GLU A 5 9.93 18.73 -13.11
CA GLU A 5 9.22 17.88 -12.14
C GLU A 5 8.15 16.98 -12.78
N GLU A 6 7.60 17.32 -13.94
CA GLU A 6 6.56 16.50 -14.61
C GLU A 6 7.12 15.22 -15.25
N ASN A 7 8.42 15.16 -15.57
CA ASN A 7 8.99 14.06 -16.33
C ASN A 7 9.41 12.85 -15.47
N GLU A 8 9.40 12.95 -14.13
CA GLU A 8 9.71 11.79 -13.26
C GLU A 8 8.52 10.83 -13.10
N LEU A 9 7.30 11.29 -13.36
CA LEU A 9 6.10 10.44 -13.36
C LEU A 9 6.04 9.53 -14.61
N SER A 10 6.80 9.83 -15.65
CA SER A 10 6.76 9.12 -16.94
C SER A 10 7.71 7.91 -17.01
N SER A 11 8.65 7.77 -16.07
CA SER A 11 9.60 6.66 -16.13
C SER A 11 8.96 5.35 -15.66
N GLU A 12 9.06 4.33 -16.51
CA GLU A 12 8.52 3.01 -16.22
C GLU A 12 9.25 2.39 -15.02
N PRO A 13 8.55 1.77 -14.05
CA PRO A 13 9.21 1.18 -12.89
C PRO A 13 10.17 0.06 -13.31
N GLU A 14 11.31 -0.05 -12.64
CA GLU A 14 12.37 -1.04 -12.95
C GLU A 14 11.92 -2.48 -12.64
N PHE A 15 10.89 -2.64 -11.80
CA PHE A 15 10.41 -3.95 -11.40
C PHE A 15 9.66 -4.68 -12.52
N PRO A 16 9.93 -6.00 -12.73
CA PRO A 16 9.17 -6.79 -13.67
C PRO A 16 7.68 -6.84 -13.28
N LYS A 17 6.82 -6.28 -14.14
CA LYS A 17 5.35 -6.22 -13.95
C LYS A 17 4.74 -7.57 -13.56
N SER A 18 5.17 -8.66 -14.20
CA SER A 18 4.68 -10.02 -13.90
C SER A 18 5.01 -10.47 -12.47
N ARG A 19 6.17 -10.07 -11.94
CA ARG A 19 6.63 -10.44 -10.60
C ARG A 19 5.87 -9.66 -9.53
N VAL A 20 5.70 -8.35 -9.73
CA VAL A 20 4.91 -7.50 -8.83
C VAL A 20 3.47 -8.00 -8.78
N LYS A 21 2.86 -8.26 -9.94
CA LYS A 21 1.50 -8.82 -10.02
C LYS A 21 1.39 -10.16 -9.28
N LYS A 22 2.34 -11.07 -9.50
CA LYS A 22 2.35 -12.38 -8.82
C LYS A 22 2.42 -12.24 -7.30
N ILE A 23 3.20 -11.30 -6.78
CA ILE A 23 3.32 -11.03 -5.35
C ILE A 23 2.00 -10.44 -4.81
N MET A 24 1.42 -9.45 -5.50
CA MET A 24 0.14 -8.85 -5.11
C MET A 24 -0.99 -9.89 -5.05
N THR A 25 -1.03 -10.83 -5.99
CA THR A 25 -2.04 -11.90 -6.03
C THR A 25 -1.70 -13.12 -5.16
N LEU A 26 -0.66 -13.08 -4.33
CA LEU A 26 -0.49 -14.07 -3.26
C LEU A 26 -1.57 -13.91 -2.18
N ASP A 27 -2.11 -12.70 -2.05
CA ASP A 27 -3.29 -12.42 -1.25
C ASP A 27 -4.53 -13.00 -1.93
N LYS A 28 -5.26 -13.86 -1.20
CA LYS A 28 -6.44 -14.57 -1.71
C LYS A 28 -7.62 -13.64 -1.99
N ASP A 29 -7.65 -12.48 -1.35
CA ASP A 29 -8.72 -11.50 -1.53
C ASP A 29 -8.50 -10.62 -2.79
N VAL A 30 -7.30 -10.67 -3.37
CA VAL A 30 -6.94 -9.90 -4.57
C VAL A 30 -7.23 -10.71 -5.84
N LYS A 31 -8.43 -10.53 -6.41
CA LYS A 31 -8.88 -11.24 -7.62
C LYS A 31 -8.28 -10.70 -8.92
N ARG A 32 -8.15 -9.37 -9.05
CA ARG A 32 -7.67 -8.69 -10.25
C ARG A 32 -6.82 -7.49 -9.85
N VAL A 33 -5.82 -7.18 -10.67
CA VAL A 33 -4.92 -6.03 -10.48
C VAL A 33 -4.92 -5.21 -11.77
N SER A 34 -5.28 -3.93 -11.67
CA SER A 34 -5.23 -2.98 -12.79
C SER A 34 -3.78 -2.57 -13.11
N SER A 35 -3.55 -2.03 -14.30
CA SER A 35 -2.24 -1.48 -14.70
C SER A 35 -1.80 -0.32 -13.82
N GLU A 36 -2.73 0.55 -13.43
CA GLU A 36 -2.47 1.70 -12.54
C GLU A 36 -2.06 1.24 -11.14
N ALA A 37 -2.77 0.28 -10.55
CA ALA A 37 -2.40 -0.29 -9.26
C ALA A 37 -1.02 -0.95 -9.32
N LEU A 38 -0.72 -1.67 -10.41
CA LEU A 38 0.59 -2.28 -10.62
C LEU A 38 1.70 -1.24 -10.71
N PHE A 39 1.47 -0.14 -11.43
CA PHE A 39 2.40 0.97 -11.55
C PHE A 39 2.66 1.64 -10.18
N LEU A 40 1.59 2.01 -9.46
CA LEU A 40 1.70 2.66 -8.15
C LEU A 40 2.40 1.80 -7.11
N VAL A 41 2.10 0.50 -7.06
CA VAL A 41 2.79 -0.42 -6.15
C VAL A 41 4.26 -0.55 -6.51
N SER A 42 4.59 -0.62 -7.80
CA SER A 42 5.97 -0.69 -8.26
C SER A 42 6.75 0.57 -7.85
N ARG A 43 6.23 1.76 -8.16
CA ARG A 43 6.85 3.04 -7.77
C ARG A 43 6.96 3.22 -6.26
N SER A 44 5.89 2.90 -5.53
CA SER A 44 5.91 2.98 -4.07
C SER A 44 6.97 2.06 -3.47
N THR A 45 7.20 0.89 -4.08
CA THR A 45 8.26 -0.03 -3.65
C THR A 45 9.66 0.54 -3.93
N GLU A 46 9.88 1.22 -5.06
CA GLU A 46 11.16 1.88 -5.36
C GLU A 46 11.49 2.95 -4.32
N LEU A 47 10.54 3.87 -4.09
CA LEU A 47 10.67 4.93 -3.10
C LEU A 47 10.87 4.37 -1.69
N PHE A 48 10.14 3.30 -1.35
CA PHE A 48 10.30 2.61 -0.07
C PHE A 48 11.70 2.02 0.10
N LEU A 49 12.26 1.38 -0.95
CA LEU A 49 13.61 0.82 -0.90
C LEU A 49 14.69 1.90 -0.80
N GLN A 50 14.53 3.03 -1.50
CA GLN A 50 15.42 4.18 -1.38
C GLN A 50 15.45 4.70 0.06
N LEU A 51 14.27 4.96 0.63
CA LEU A 51 14.14 5.40 2.02
C LEU A 51 14.74 4.39 3.00
N LEU A 52 14.40 3.10 2.84
CA LEU A 52 14.89 2.06 3.74
C LEU A 52 16.41 1.92 3.66
N ALA A 53 16.99 2.00 2.46
CA ALA A 53 18.43 1.93 2.24
C ALA A 53 19.14 3.12 2.88
N GLU A 54 18.64 4.35 2.66
CA GLU A 54 19.15 5.58 3.26
C GLU A 54 19.15 5.49 4.79
N LYS A 55 18.00 5.18 5.40
CA LYS A 55 17.89 5.07 6.87
C LYS A 55 18.72 3.93 7.46
N SER A 56 18.89 2.84 6.71
CA SER A 56 19.78 1.74 7.12
C SER A 56 21.26 2.13 7.02
N ALA A 57 21.63 2.95 6.04
CA ALA A 57 22.98 3.49 5.89
C ALA A 57 23.30 4.49 7.01
N GLU A 58 22.39 5.41 7.33
CA GLU A 58 22.50 6.32 8.49
C GLU A 58 22.77 5.54 9.79
N ALA A 59 21.97 4.50 10.07
CA ALA A 59 22.14 3.65 11.25
C ALA A 59 23.49 2.89 11.25
N ALA A 60 24.04 2.55 10.08
CA ALA A 60 25.37 1.95 9.97
C ALA A 60 26.49 2.96 10.26
N ILE A 61 26.36 4.19 9.73
CA ILE A 61 27.31 5.29 9.92
C ILE A 61 27.39 5.69 11.40
N GLU A 62 26.25 5.78 12.09
CA GLU A 62 26.19 6.03 13.54
C GLU A 62 26.98 4.99 14.34
N LYS A 63 26.98 3.72 13.89
CA LYS A 63 27.78 2.63 14.47
C LYS A 63 29.21 2.56 13.94
N LYS A 64 29.66 3.57 13.20
CA LYS A 64 31.00 3.65 12.57
C LYS A 64 31.29 2.46 11.65
N ARG A 65 30.26 1.97 10.93
CA ARG A 65 30.37 0.87 9.96
C ARG A 65 30.20 1.42 8.54
N LYS A 66 30.96 0.84 7.60
CA LYS A 66 30.84 1.09 6.15
C LYS A 66 29.95 0.06 5.44
N THR A 67 29.57 -1.01 6.13
CA THR A 67 28.74 -2.10 5.60
C THR A 67 27.38 -2.10 6.29
N VAL A 68 26.31 -2.08 5.51
CA VAL A 68 24.94 -2.25 6.02
C VAL A 68 24.72 -3.72 6.39
N LYS A 69 24.17 -3.96 7.58
CA LYS A 69 23.86 -5.28 8.13
C LYS A 69 22.40 -5.31 8.56
N LEU A 70 21.87 -6.51 8.77
CA LEU A 70 20.49 -6.71 9.22
C LEU A 70 20.14 -5.91 10.50
N GLU A 71 21.09 -5.74 11.41
CA GLU A 71 20.89 -4.92 12.62
C GLU A 71 20.60 -3.44 12.31
N HIS A 72 21.19 -2.87 11.26
CA HIS A 72 20.98 -1.47 10.87
C HIS A 72 19.60 -1.29 10.24
N ILE A 73 19.16 -2.26 9.44
CA ILE A 73 17.81 -2.30 8.87
C ILE A 73 16.76 -2.36 9.99
N ARG A 74 16.98 -3.21 11.01
CA ARG A 74 16.07 -3.29 12.17
C ARG A 74 15.97 -1.96 12.92
N ILE A 75 17.08 -1.24 13.08
CA ILE A 75 17.11 0.08 13.70
C ILE A 75 16.34 1.09 12.84
N ALA A 76 16.60 1.12 11.54
CA ALA A 76 15.92 2.00 10.59
C ALA A 76 14.39 1.80 10.62
N VAL A 77 13.94 0.55 10.57
CA VAL A 77 12.51 0.20 10.66
C VAL A 77 11.93 0.65 12.01
N LYS A 78 12.61 0.39 13.13
CA LYS A 78 12.11 0.76 14.47
C LYS A 78 11.97 2.28 14.63
N ARG A 79 12.89 3.07 14.07
CA ARG A 79 12.85 4.54 14.13
C ARG A 79 11.76 5.16 13.24
N ASN A 80 11.46 4.52 12.11
CA ASN A 80 10.51 5.01 11.12
C ASN A 80 9.15 4.28 11.17
N GLN A 81 8.89 3.51 12.23
CA GLN A 81 7.55 2.97 12.50
C GLN A 81 6.60 4.13 12.81
N HIS A 82 5.80 4.53 11.83
CA HIS A 82 4.66 5.43 12.03
C HIS A 82 3.48 4.76 12.77
N GLY A 83 3.75 3.67 13.49
CA GLY A 83 2.76 2.83 14.17
C GLY A 83 2.52 3.20 15.63
N LYS A 84 2.37 4.49 15.97
CA LYS A 84 1.60 4.98 17.15
C LYS A 84 1.13 6.44 16.97
N SER A 85 0.58 6.80 15.81
CA SER A 85 -0.39 7.91 15.69
C SER A 85 -0.90 7.94 14.26
N VAL A 86 -1.97 7.21 13.99
CA VAL A 86 -2.90 7.68 12.98
C VAL A 86 -3.72 8.75 13.70
N PRO A 87 -3.73 10.03 13.26
CA PRO A 87 -4.62 11.02 13.84
C PRO A 87 -6.04 10.49 13.78
N VAL A 88 -6.78 10.61 14.89
CA VAL A 88 -8.21 10.29 14.98
C VAL A 88 -8.97 11.23 14.03
N GLY A 89 -8.98 10.90 12.74
CA GLY A 89 -9.41 11.81 11.68
C GLY A 89 -9.42 11.20 10.28
N THR A 90 -8.67 10.12 10.05
CA THR A 90 -8.69 9.38 8.76
C THR A 90 -9.83 8.37 8.63
N ARG A 91 -10.77 8.32 9.60
CA ARG A 91 -12.04 7.55 9.56
C ARG A 91 -12.95 7.90 8.36
N ARG A 92 -12.53 8.81 7.49
CA ARG A 92 -13.34 9.36 6.41
C ARG A 92 -13.21 8.61 5.07
N ILE A 93 -12.45 7.52 5.00
CA ILE A 93 -12.28 6.77 3.74
C ILE A 93 -12.83 5.34 3.87
N ASP A 94 -13.16 4.88 5.09
CA ASP A 94 -13.72 3.54 5.34
C ASP A 94 -15.05 3.30 4.59
N HIS A 95 -15.84 4.35 4.36
CA HIS A 95 -17.11 4.26 3.64
C HIS A 95 -16.95 4.19 2.11
N ILE A 96 -15.79 4.54 1.56
CA ILE A 96 -15.53 4.43 0.11
C ILE A 96 -15.21 2.97 -0.26
N PHE A 97 -14.58 2.22 0.64
CA PHE A 97 -14.14 0.85 0.39
C PHE A 97 -15.10 -0.25 0.87
N ARG A 98 -16.17 0.09 1.60
CA ARG A 98 -17.20 -0.84 2.07
C ARG A 98 -18.49 -0.69 1.25
N LYS A 99 -18.52 -1.29 0.07
CA LYS A 99 -19.74 -1.69 -0.65
C LYS A 99 -19.58 -3.19 -0.90
N SER A 100 -20.46 -4.12 -0.57
CA SER A 100 -21.89 -4.22 -0.23
C SER A 100 -22.05 -5.43 0.72
N GLU A 101 -23.09 -5.56 1.55
CA GLU A 101 -24.21 -6.50 1.32
C GLU A 101 -25.11 -6.48 2.57
N ALA A 102 -26.42 -6.32 2.37
CA ALA A 102 -27.54 -6.79 3.21
C ALA A 102 -28.73 -5.83 3.03
N GLN A 103 -29.43 -5.97 1.92
CA GLN A 103 -30.83 -5.60 1.85
C GLN A 103 -31.56 -6.53 0.88
N ASP A 104 -31.51 -7.82 1.21
CA ASP A 104 -32.50 -8.82 0.81
C ASP A 104 -32.87 -9.49 2.13
N ASP A 105 -33.97 -9.03 2.74
CA ASP A 105 -34.79 -9.74 3.73
C ASP A 105 -35.85 -8.74 4.24
N ALA A 106 -36.89 -8.53 3.44
CA ALA A 106 -38.14 -7.95 3.88
C ALA A 106 -39.29 -8.68 3.17
N GLU A 107 -39.58 -9.88 3.69
CA GLU A 107 -40.90 -10.40 4.00
C GLU A 107 -42.00 -10.19 2.94
N ALA A 108 -42.31 -11.25 2.19
CA ALA A 108 -43.51 -11.31 1.37
C ALA A 108 -44.76 -11.34 2.27
N PRO A 109 -45.77 -10.46 2.07
CA PRO A 109 -47.02 -10.59 2.79
C PRO A 109 -47.84 -11.76 2.24
N GLU A 110 -48.29 -12.64 3.14
CA GLU A 110 -49.22 -13.75 2.85
C GLU A 110 -50.57 -13.26 2.31
N PRO A 111 -51.27 -14.06 1.49
CA PRO A 111 -52.53 -13.65 0.87
C PRO A 111 -53.66 -13.64 1.91
N MET A 112 -54.31 -12.50 2.10
CA MET A 112 -55.56 -12.45 2.86
C MET A 112 -56.74 -12.80 1.97
N GLU A 113 -57.52 -13.77 2.45
CA GLU A 113 -58.68 -14.38 1.83
C GLU A 113 -59.79 -13.36 1.48
N GLU A 114 -60.41 -13.63 0.34
CA GLU A 114 -61.57 -12.94 -0.23
C GLU A 114 -62.83 -13.21 0.63
N SER A 115 -63.64 -12.19 0.89
CA SER A 115 -65.03 -12.30 1.35
C SER A 115 -65.85 -11.10 0.86
#